data_AF-A0AA35NGS8-F1
#
_entry.id   AF-A0AA35NGS8-F1
#
_cell.length_a   1.000
_cell.length_b   1.000
_cell.length_c   1.000
_cell.angle_alpha   90.00
_cell.angle_beta   90.00
_cell.angle_gamma   90.00
#
_symmetry.space_group_name_H-M   'P 1'
#
loop_
_entity.id
_entity.type
_entity.pdbx_description
1 polymer ?
#
loop_
_entity_poly.entity_id
_entity_poly.type
_entity_poly.pdbx_seq_one_letter_code
_entity_poly.pdbx_strand_id
1 'polypeptide(L)'
;MSTINITSIQSTVLQLHQLHEQLSLAEVQMINSAIVSMLTKSSCQNGETLKYLARLLSPTSYMDIINARTENKLCGYPLCHKRVMEDLVTGIFKHPMYCSRFHSKCSLYLMGQLPQTSLHERLGVHLISYNIFNSNNEYTVDLLEEVVGNGLSIDAIKSLIVSFKVLGFDDVCEDESLLLDKYFEQLFSEEQNSWNIR
;
A
#
# COMPACT_ATOMS: atom_id res chain seq x y z
N MET A 1 7.05 19.31 1.27
CA MET A 1 7.20 18.31 0.19
C MET A 1 5.92 18.31 -0.63
N SER A 2 5.91 17.79 -1.86
CA SER A 2 4.66 17.72 -2.63
C SER A 2 3.79 16.56 -2.12
N THR A 3 2.53 16.84 -1.82
CA THR A 3 1.50 15.83 -1.53
C THR A 3 0.54 15.74 -2.71
N ILE A 4 0.08 14.53 -3.02
CA ILE A 4 -0.97 14.31 -4.03
C ILE A 4 -2.29 13.96 -3.35
N ASN A 5 -3.39 14.36 -4.00
CA ASN A 5 -4.75 14.00 -3.62
C ASN A 5 -5.55 13.51 -4.83
N ILE A 6 -6.77 13.03 -4.57
CA ILE A 6 -7.68 12.50 -5.59
C ILE A 6 -7.87 13.49 -6.75
N THR A 7 -8.07 14.77 -6.47
CA THR A 7 -8.25 15.82 -7.50
C THR A 7 -7.01 15.97 -8.39
N SER A 8 -5.79 15.93 -7.83
CA SER A 8 -4.55 15.97 -8.60
C SER A 8 -4.39 14.76 -9.52
N ILE A 9 -4.75 13.56 -9.04
CA ILE A 9 -4.72 12.33 -9.85
C ILE A 9 -5.74 12.45 -10.99
N GLN A 10 -6.94 12.95 -10.70
CA GLN A 10 -8.00 13.13 -11.70
C GLN A 10 -7.60 14.12 -12.80
N SER A 11 -7.07 15.30 -12.44
CA SER A 11 -6.68 16.32 -13.42
C SER A 11 -5.41 15.98 -14.21
N THR A 12 -4.43 15.34 -13.56
CA THR A 12 -3.08 15.14 -14.14
C THR A 12 -2.92 13.79 -14.84
N VAL A 13 -3.66 12.76 -14.41
CA VAL A 13 -3.58 11.41 -14.98
C VAL A 13 -4.83 11.06 -15.78
N LEU A 14 -6.02 11.25 -15.19
CA LEU A 14 -7.25 10.63 -15.72
C LEU A 14 -8.00 11.49 -16.74
N GLN A 15 -7.85 12.83 -16.69
CA GLN A 15 -8.66 13.78 -17.45
C GLN A 15 -8.69 13.55 -18.97
N LEU A 16 -7.60 13.04 -19.56
CA LEU A 16 -7.50 12.79 -21.00
C LEU A 16 -8.21 11.49 -21.45
N HIS A 17 -8.48 10.56 -20.53
CA HIS A 17 -8.99 9.21 -20.83
C HIS A 17 -10.51 9.06 -20.58
N GLN A 18 -11.23 10.18 -20.40
CA GLN A 18 -12.65 10.17 -20.01
C GLN A 18 -13.65 9.91 -21.16
N LEU A 19 -13.17 9.70 -22.39
CA LEU A 19 -14.04 9.52 -23.57
C LEU A 19 -14.56 8.09 -23.74
N HIS A 20 -13.86 7.09 -23.20
CA HIS A 20 -14.12 5.67 -23.45
C HIS A 20 -14.08 4.86 -22.16
N GLU A 21 -14.96 3.87 -22.05
CA GLU A 21 -15.06 2.97 -20.89
C GLU A 21 -13.99 1.87 -20.91
N GLN A 22 -13.51 1.49 -22.09
CA GLN A 22 -12.37 0.58 -22.25
C GLN A 22 -11.11 1.36 -22.65
N LEU A 23 -10.03 1.16 -21.89
CA LEU A 23 -8.71 1.72 -22.20
C LEU A 23 -7.96 0.86 -23.23
N SER A 24 -7.26 1.51 -24.15
CA SER A 24 -6.24 0.82 -24.95
C SER A 24 -4.98 0.53 -24.12
N LEU A 25 -4.17 -0.45 -24.56
CA LEU A 25 -2.90 -0.79 -23.92
C LEU A 25 -1.92 0.39 -23.84
N ALA A 26 -1.95 1.29 -24.83
CA ALA A 26 -1.13 2.50 -24.85
C ALA A 26 -1.56 3.50 -23.76
N GLU A 27 -2.85 3.68 -23.55
CA GLU A 27 -3.38 4.56 -22.50
C GLU A 27 -3.10 4.00 -21.10
N VAL A 28 -3.18 2.68 -20.92
CA VAL A 28 -2.75 2.03 -19.67
C VAL A 28 -1.27 2.28 -19.37
N GLN A 29 -0.41 2.22 -20.40
CA GLN A 29 1.01 2.56 -20.24
C GLN A 29 1.21 4.04 -19.89
N MET A 30 0.43 4.96 -20.47
CA MET A 30 0.45 6.39 -20.12
C MET A 30 0.00 6.63 -18.68
N ILE A 31 -1.13 6.05 -18.27
CA ILE A 31 -1.69 6.16 -16.91
C ILE A 31 -0.68 5.64 -15.87
N ASN A 32 -0.15 4.42 -16.07
CA ASN A 32 0.84 3.84 -15.16
C ASN A 32 2.11 4.71 -15.06
N SER A 33 2.64 5.16 -16.20
CA SER A 33 3.84 6.02 -16.24
C SER A 33 3.61 7.36 -15.53
N ALA A 34 2.43 7.95 -15.69
CA ALA A 34 2.06 9.21 -15.04
C ALA A 34 1.88 9.03 -13.51
N ILE A 35 1.27 7.93 -13.05
CA ILE A 35 1.16 7.62 -11.61
C ILE A 35 2.54 7.39 -10.98
N VAL A 36 3.40 6.61 -11.63
CA VAL A 36 4.80 6.38 -11.17
C VAL A 36 5.53 7.72 -11.09
N SER A 37 5.57 8.50 -12.18
CA SER A 37 6.26 9.79 -12.26
C SER A 37 5.78 10.78 -11.19
N MET A 38 4.47 10.84 -10.96
CA MET A 38 3.86 11.65 -9.91
C MET A 38 4.30 11.21 -8.50
N LEU A 39 4.37 9.90 -8.23
CA LEU A 39 4.76 9.35 -6.93
C LEU A 39 6.27 9.27 -6.68
N THR A 40 7.11 9.42 -7.71
CA THR A 40 8.59 9.41 -7.61
C THR A 40 9.13 10.43 -6.61
N LYS A 41 8.50 11.61 -6.47
CA LYS A 41 8.97 12.73 -5.61
C LYS A 41 7.89 13.34 -4.71
N SER A 42 6.66 12.82 -4.76
CA SER A 42 5.55 13.23 -3.89
C SER A 42 5.25 12.18 -2.83
N SER A 43 4.12 12.28 -2.13
CA SER A 43 3.51 11.20 -1.34
C SER A 43 1.99 11.43 -1.25
N CYS A 44 1.22 10.39 -0.95
CA CYS A 44 -0.24 10.52 -0.80
C CYS A 44 -0.57 11.42 0.41
N GLN A 45 -1.58 12.29 0.27
CA GLN A 45 -2.01 13.19 1.34
C GLN A 45 -2.67 12.43 2.50
N ASN A 46 -3.45 11.39 2.21
CA ASN A 46 -4.18 10.60 3.20
C ASN A 46 -4.47 9.17 2.69
N GLY A 47 -4.96 8.30 3.57
CA GLY A 47 -5.30 6.91 3.25
C GLY A 47 -6.30 6.77 2.11
N GLU A 48 -7.33 7.62 2.08
CA GLU A 48 -8.33 7.69 1.00
C GLU A 48 -7.69 7.87 -0.39
N THR A 49 -6.67 8.73 -0.50
CA THR A 49 -5.94 8.93 -1.76
C THR A 49 -5.18 7.67 -2.18
N LEU A 50 -4.62 6.91 -1.23
CA LEU A 50 -3.95 5.64 -1.52
C LEU A 50 -4.95 4.54 -1.90
N LYS A 51 -6.10 4.45 -1.21
CA LYS A 51 -7.21 3.56 -1.61
C LYS A 51 -7.76 3.91 -2.99
N TYR A 52 -7.90 5.20 -3.31
CA TYR A 52 -8.29 5.67 -4.65
C TYR A 52 -7.28 5.29 -5.74
N LEU A 53 -5.99 5.26 -5.44
CA LEU A 53 -4.95 4.80 -6.38
C LEU A 53 -4.95 3.28 -6.55
N ALA A 54 -5.20 2.51 -5.48
CA ALA A 54 -5.12 1.04 -5.50
C ALA A 54 -5.95 0.40 -6.62
N ARG A 55 -7.16 0.91 -6.90
CA ARG A 55 -8.02 0.44 -8.00
C ARG A 55 -7.40 0.55 -9.39
N LEU A 56 -6.45 1.48 -9.58
CA LEU A 56 -5.75 1.71 -10.86
C LEU A 56 -4.47 0.87 -10.97
N LEU A 57 -4.00 0.27 -9.87
CA LEU A 57 -2.70 -0.37 -9.78
C LEU A 57 -2.80 -1.90 -9.87
N SER A 58 -1.74 -2.52 -10.39
CA SER A 58 -1.42 -3.93 -10.21
C SER A 58 -0.21 -4.06 -9.27
N PRO A 59 0.11 -5.25 -8.74
CA PRO A 59 1.33 -5.46 -7.97
C PRO A 59 2.59 -4.99 -8.72
N THR A 60 2.65 -5.21 -10.04
CA THR A 60 3.77 -4.76 -10.89
C THR A 60 3.92 -3.25 -10.89
N SER A 61 2.86 -2.49 -11.20
CA SER A 61 2.94 -1.03 -11.23
C SER A 61 3.13 -0.41 -9.83
N TYR A 62 2.74 -1.13 -8.77
CA TYR A 62 3.06 -0.76 -7.40
C TYR A 62 4.55 -1.01 -7.05
N MET A 63 5.16 -2.09 -7.56
CA MET A 63 6.59 -2.31 -7.45
C MET A 63 7.40 -1.25 -8.22
N ASP A 64 6.92 -0.80 -9.38
CA ASP A 64 7.52 0.30 -10.14
C ASP A 64 7.51 1.62 -9.33
N ILE A 65 6.42 1.89 -8.60
CA ILE A 65 6.35 3.01 -7.64
C ILE A 65 7.37 2.85 -6.50
N ILE A 66 7.49 1.66 -5.91
CA ILE A 66 8.46 1.38 -4.83
C ILE A 66 9.89 1.62 -5.34
N ASN A 67 10.23 1.13 -6.53
CA ASN A 67 11.55 1.28 -7.15
C ASN A 67 11.88 2.76 -7.40
N ALA A 68 11.01 3.49 -8.12
CA ALA A 68 11.24 4.91 -8.44
C ALA A 68 11.37 5.80 -7.18
N ARG A 69 10.64 5.47 -6.10
CA ARG A 69 10.77 6.14 -4.79
C ARG A 69 12.09 5.81 -4.10
N THR A 70 12.50 4.53 -4.13
CA THR A 70 13.77 4.07 -3.56
C THR A 70 14.98 4.73 -4.23
N GLU A 71 14.98 4.84 -5.57
CA GLU A 71 15.98 5.58 -6.36
C GLU A 71 16.08 7.06 -5.93
N ASN A 72 14.95 7.67 -5.55
CA ASN A 72 14.90 9.06 -5.06
C ASN A 72 15.19 9.19 -3.56
N LYS A 73 15.66 8.09 -2.93
CA LYS A 73 15.97 7.95 -1.50
C LYS A 73 14.78 8.30 -0.61
N LEU A 74 13.57 7.88 -1.02
CA LEU A 74 12.31 7.96 -0.27
C LEU A 74 11.83 6.56 0.10
N CYS A 75 11.06 6.45 1.19
CA CYS A 75 10.37 5.21 1.55
C CYS A 75 9.36 4.81 0.47
N GLY A 76 9.45 3.56 -0.02
CA GLY A 76 8.61 3.01 -1.08
C GLY A 76 7.11 3.04 -0.78
N TYR A 77 6.71 3.01 0.50
CA TYR A 77 5.31 3.13 0.89
C TYR A 77 4.75 4.53 0.55
N PRO A 78 3.71 4.68 -0.29
CA PRO A 78 3.33 5.98 -0.86
C PRO A 78 2.84 7.06 0.12
N LEU A 79 2.38 6.71 1.32
CA LEU A 79 2.04 7.68 2.38
C LEU A 79 3.31 8.22 3.10
N CYS A 80 4.42 7.49 3.02
CA CYS A 80 5.60 7.79 3.82
C CYS A 80 6.50 8.83 3.15
N HIS A 81 6.58 10.00 3.78
CA HIS A 81 7.43 11.12 3.37
C HIS A 81 8.89 11.00 3.83
N LYS A 82 9.24 9.99 4.65
CA LYS A 82 10.59 9.82 5.20
C LYS A 82 11.57 9.41 4.11
N ARG A 83 12.77 9.99 4.15
CA ARG A 83 13.92 9.46 3.42
C ARG A 83 14.38 8.14 4.04
N VAL A 84 15.00 7.28 3.24
CA VAL A 84 15.77 6.14 3.74
C VAL A 84 17.25 6.51 3.70
N MET A 85 17.99 6.19 4.75
CA MET A 85 19.43 6.42 4.84
C MET A 85 20.23 5.26 4.24
N GLU A 86 21.49 5.53 3.92
CA GLU A 86 22.47 4.55 3.46
C GLU A 86 23.23 3.98 4.66
N ASP A 87 23.17 2.66 4.85
CA ASP A 87 24.07 1.97 5.76
C ASP A 87 25.47 1.89 5.12
N LEU A 88 26.30 2.89 5.42
CA LEU A 88 27.70 3.00 5.00
C LEU A 88 28.61 1.86 5.53
N VAL A 89 28.09 0.98 6.37
CA VAL A 89 28.84 0.04 7.22
C VAL A 89 29.38 -1.18 6.46
N THR A 90 28.74 -1.62 5.37
CA THR A 90 29.03 -2.91 4.72
C THR A 90 29.71 -2.82 3.35
N GLY A 91 29.94 -1.62 2.81
CA GLY A 91 30.50 -1.41 1.47
C GLY A 91 29.59 -1.81 0.30
N ILE A 92 28.42 -2.41 0.57
CA ILE A 92 27.39 -2.75 -0.42
C ILE A 92 26.30 -1.70 -0.33
N PHE A 93 26.18 -0.84 -1.34
CA PHE A 93 25.18 0.24 -1.42
C PHE A 93 23.76 -0.28 -1.66
N LYS A 94 23.20 -1.05 -0.73
CA LYS A 94 21.81 -1.51 -0.77
C LYS A 94 20.92 -0.53 0.01
N HIS A 95 20.39 0.48 -0.68
CA HIS A 95 19.31 1.32 -0.14
C HIS A 95 18.16 0.42 0.34
N PRO A 96 17.72 0.50 1.60
CA PRO A 96 16.50 -0.18 2.03
C PRO A 96 15.29 0.45 1.31
N MET A 97 14.36 -0.38 0.83
CA MET A 97 13.15 0.12 0.15
C MET A 97 12.20 0.87 1.10
N TYR A 98 12.34 0.70 2.42
CA TYR A 98 11.44 1.26 3.43
C TYR A 98 12.22 1.84 4.60
N CYS A 99 11.72 2.92 5.20
CA CYS A 99 12.33 3.53 6.39
C CYS A 99 12.01 2.79 7.70
N SER A 100 11.24 1.69 7.64
CA SER A 100 10.94 0.80 8.77
C SER A 100 10.35 -0.52 8.28
N ARG A 101 10.53 -1.61 9.04
CA ARG A 101 9.84 -2.90 8.79
C ARG A 101 8.30 -2.77 8.88
N PHE A 102 7.77 -1.78 9.63
CA PHE A 102 6.34 -1.44 9.62
C PHE A 102 5.84 -0.96 8.25
N HIS A 103 6.50 0.01 7.62
CA HIS A 103 6.10 0.45 6.27
C HIS A 103 6.33 -0.61 5.20
N SER A 104 7.30 -1.52 5.38
CA SER A 104 7.40 -2.72 4.55
C SER A 104 6.15 -3.59 4.68
N LYS A 105 5.69 -3.87 5.91
CA LYS A 105 4.46 -4.63 6.18
C LYS A 105 3.19 -3.91 5.65
N CYS A 106 3.05 -2.59 5.81
CA CYS A 106 1.95 -1.82 5.19
C CYS A 106 1.96 -1.91 3.65
N SER A 107 3.14 -1.80 3.04
CA SER A 107 3.30 -1.84 1.60
C SER A 107 2.98 -3.21 1.01
N LEU A 108 3.43 -4.29 1.67
CA LEU A 108 3.15 -5.67 1.27
C LEU A 108 1.68 -6.04 1.50
N TYR A 109 1.07 -5.58 2.61
CA TYR A 109 -0.36 -5.78 2.89
C TYR A 109 -1.25 -5.10 1.84
N LEU A 110 -0.91 -3.88 1.41
CA LEU A 110 -1.58 -3.22 0.29
C LEU A 110 -1.34 -3.98 -1.03
N MET A 111 -0.09 -4.34 -1.34
CA MET A 111 0.26 -5.01 -2.59
C MET A 111 -0.46 -6.34 -2.79
N GLY A 112 -0.65 -7.11 -1.71
CA GLY A 112 -1.41 -8.37 -1.73
C GLY A 112 -2.92 -8.23 -2.00
N GLN A 113 -3.48 -7.03 -1.86
CA GLN A 113 -4.87 -6.71 -2.18
C GLN A 113 -5.06 -6.10 -3.59
N LEU A 114 -3.97 -5.75 -4.29
CA LEU A 114 -4.09 -5.14 -5.62
C LEU A 114 -4.60 -6.17 -6.66
N PRO A 115 -5.52 -5.80 -7.57
CA PRO A 115 -6.03 -6.75 -8.53
C PRO A 115 -4.93 -7.24 -9.49
N GLN A 116 -4.94 -8.55 -9.75
CA GLN A 116 -3.95 -9.21 -10.60
C GLN A 116 -4.23 -8.99 -12.10
N THR A 117 -5.47 -8.65 -12.45
CA THR A 117 -5.87 -8.24 -13.80
C THR A 117 -5.18 -6.95 -14.22
N SER A 118 -4.91 -6.81 -15.51
CA SER A 118 -4.37 -5.61 -16.10
C SER A 118 -5.42 -4.48 -16.10
N LEU A 119 -4.97 -3.23 -16.02
CA LEU A 119 -5.86 -2.06 -16.04
C LEU A 119 -6.73 -1.97 -17.31
N HIS A 120 -6.31 -2.58 -18.43
CA HIS A 120 -7.09 -2.60 -19.68
C HIS A 120 -8.33 -3.53 -19.60
N GLU A 121 -8.37 -4.43 -18.63
CA GLU A 121 -9.46 -5.39 -18.40
C GLU A 121 -10.50 -4.82 -17.41
N ARG A 122 -10.13 -3.79 -16.63
CA ARG A 122 -10.94 -3.17 -15.57
C ARG A 122 -11.81 -2.04 -16.14
N LEU A 123 -12.88 -2.41 -16.84
CA LEU A 123 -13.78 -1.47 -17.53
C LEU A 123 -14.24 -0.32 -16.61
N GLY A 124 -14.15 0.90 -17.13
CA GLY A 124 -14.60 2.14 -16.47
C GLY A 124 -13.78 2.62 -15.26
N VAL A 125 -12.81 1.86 -14.75
CA VAL A 125 -12.16 2.15 -13.44
C VAL A 125 -11.34 3.46 -13.43
N HIS A 126 -10.93 3.95 -14.59
CA HIS A 126 -10.26 5.24 -14.79
C HIS A 126 -11.21 6.43 -14.91
N LEU A 127 -12.52 6.20 -15.04
CA LEU A 127 -13.51 7.26 -15.14
C LEU A 127 -13.66 7.98 -13.80
N ILE A 128 -13.73 9.32 -13.85
CA ILE A 128 -13.96 10.18 -12.68
C ILE A 128 -15.35 9.91 -12.09
N SER A 129 -16.32 9.62 -12.96
CA SER A 129 -17.69 9.22 -12.62
C SER A 129 -17.81 7.83 -11.98
N TYR A 130 -16.76 7.00 -12.00
CA TYR A 130 -16.79 5.65 -11.41
C TYR A 130 -17.19 5.67 -9.92
N ASN A 131 -16.69 6.65 -9.15
CA ASN A 131 -17.04 6.84 -7.73
C ASN A 131 -18.49 7.32 -7.50
N ILE A 132 -19.18 7.79 -8.53
CA ILE A 132 -20.55 8.33 -8.44
C ILE A 132 -21.58 7.23 -8.69
N PHE A 133 -21.25 6.27 -9.57
CA PHE A 133 -22.20 5.25 -10.04
C PHE A 133 -21.89 3.83 -9.58
N ASN A 134 -20.63 3.48 -9.31
CA ASN A 134 -20.25 2.12 -8.97
C ASN A 134 -20.06 1.95 -7.45
N SER A 135 -21.04 1.30 -6.80
CA SER A 135 -21.01 0.95 -5.38
C SER A 135 -20.39 -0.43 -5.11
N ASN A 136 -19.85 -1.11 -6.14
CA ASN A 136 -19.24 -2.42 -5.98
C ASN A 136 -17.81 -2.31 -5.42
N ASN A 137 -17.61 -2.91 -4.26
CA ASN A 137 -16.34 -2.98 -3.52
C ASN A 137 -15.25 -3.88 -4.16
N GLU A 138 -15.28 -4.12 -5.47
CA GLU A 138 -14.36 -5.05 -6.15
C GLU A 138 -12.88 -4.61 -6.03
N TYR A 139 -12.65 -3.29 -5.98
CA TYR A 139 -11.32 -2.69 -5.91
C TYR A 139 -11.10 -1.84 -4.65
N THR A 140 -11.90 -2.03 -3.60
CA THR A 140 -11.62 -1.44 -2.28
C THR A 140 -10.55 -2.24 -1.57
N VAL A 141 -9.58 -1.54 -0.97
CA VAL A 141 -8.49 -2.14 -0.19
C VAL A 141 -8.44 -1.49 1.19
N ASP A 142 -7.93 -2.23 2.17
CA ASP A 142 -7.67 -1.71 3.51
C ASP A 142 -6.18 -1.44 3.74
N LEU A 143 -5.89 -0.44 4.58
CA LEU A 143 -4.53 -0.08 4.96
C LEU A 143 -4.20 -0.68 6.33
N LEU A 144 -3.00 -1.22 6.48
CA LEU A 144 -2.60 -1.96 7.67
C LEU A 144 -2.69 -1.09 8.93
N GLU A 145 -2.31 0.18 8.83
CA GLU A 145 -2.40 1.18 9.89
C GLU A 145 -3.85 1.50 10.32
N GLU A 146 -4.84 1.35 9.44
CA GLU A 146 -6.26 1.54 9.78
C GLU A 146 -6.79 0.30 10.50
N VAL A 147 -6.47 -0.90 10.00
CA VAL A 147 -6.86 -2.19 10.59
C VAL A 147 -6.26 -2.36 11.98
N VAL A 148 -5.00 -1.95 12.18
CA VAL A 148 -4.34 -1.95 13.49
C VAL A 148 -4.85 -0.80 14.37
N GLY A 149 -5.03 0.40 13.82
CA GLY A 149 -5.39 1.60 14.57
C GLY A 149 -6.82 1.60 15.14
N ASN A 150 -7.75 0.90 14.50
CA ASN A 150 -9.16 0.83 14.92
C ASN A 150 -9.44 -0.21 16.03
N GLY A 151 -8.41 -0.93 16.49
CA GLY A 151 -8.55 -2.06 17.40
C GLY A 151 -8.78 -3.36 16.63
N LEU A 152 -7.87 -4.31 16.81
CA LEU A 152 -7.86 -5.57 16.05
C LEU A 152 -8.90 -6.55 16.61
N SER A 153 -9.88 -6.94 15.79
CA SER A 153 -10.68 -8.13 16.08
C SER A 153 -9.84 -9.39 15.90
N ILE A 154 -10.18 -10.46 16.65
CA ILE A 154 -9.48 -11.74 16.58
C ILE A 154 -9.45 -12.30 15.14
N ASP A 155 -10.48 -12.04 14.34
CA ASP A 155 -10.55 -12.48 12.94
C ASP A 155 -9.76 -11.58 11.98
N ALA A 156 -9.61 -10.28 12.28
CA ALA A 156 -8.65 -9.43 11.57
C ALA A 156 -7.20 -9.90 11.82
N ILE A 157 -6.86 -10.31 13.05
CA ILE A 157 -5.55 -10.89 13.39
C ILE A 157 -5.31 -12.18 12.60
N LYS A 158 -6.28 -13.11 12.57
CA LYS A 158 -6.18 -14.34 11.76
C LYS A 158 -5.99 -14.03 10.27
N SER A 159 -6.76 -13.07 9.73
CA SER A 159 -6.64 -12.65 8.33
C SER A 159 -5.25 -12.10 8.03
N LEU A 160 -4.72 -11.22 8.88
CA LEU A 160 -3.36 -10.68 8.75
C LEU A 160 -2.29 -11.79 8.76
N ILE A 161 -2.38 -12.74 9.70
CA ILE A 161 -1.45 -13.87 9.78
C ILE A 161 -1.50 -14.74 8.52
N VAL A 162 -2.68 -14.98 7.95
CA VAL A 162 -2.82 -15.70 6.67
C VAL A 162 -2.23 -14.89 5.52
N SER A 163 -2.51 -13.59 5.41
CA SER A 163 -1.93 -12.72 4.37
C SER A 163 -0.39 -12.72 4.42
N PHE A 164 0.23 -12.58 5.59
CA PHE A 164 1.69 -12.61 5.70
C PHE A 164 2.28 -13.99 5.38
N LYS A 165 1.62 -15.10 5.76
CA LYS A 165 2.08 -16.45 5.37
C LYS A 165 1.99 -16.70 3.87
N VAL A 166 0.92 -16.25 3.20
CA VAL A 166 0.76 -16.36 1.74
C VAL A 166 1.80 -15.51 0.98
N LEU A 167 2.23 -14.38 1.56
CA LEU A 167 3.27 -13.50 0.99
C LEU A 167 4.72 -14.00 1.17
N GLY A 168 4.93 -15.24 1.65
CA GLY A 168 6.27 -15.84 1.72
C GLY A 168 7.18 -15.25 2.80
N PHE A 169 6.61 -14.82 3.92
CA PHE A 169 7.38 -14.49 5.13
C PHE A 169 7.91 -15.78 5.81
N ASP A 170 8.94 -16.38 5.22
CA ASP A 170 9.84 -17.27 5.97
C ASP A 170 10.65 -16.40 6.95
N ASP A 171 10.60 -16.74 8.24
CA ASP A 171 11.04 -15.85 9.33
C ASP A 171 12.56 -15.92 9.57
N VAL A 172 13.34 -15.45 8.59
CA VAL A 172 14.81 -15.42 8.63
C VAL A 172 15.31 -14.08 9.22
N CYS A 173 14.81 -13.72 10.41
CA CYS A 173 15.27 -12.61 11.24
C CYS A 173 14.90 -12.84 12.71
N GLU A 174 15.62 -13.75 13.39
CA GLU A 174 15.38 -14.22 14.77
C GLU A 174 15.28 -13.10 15.84
N ASP A 175 15.70 -11.87 15.54
CA ASP A 175 15.66 -10.70 16.43
C ASP A 175 14.32 -9.91 16.45
N GLU A 176 13.37 -10.12 15.53
CA GLU A 176 12.14 -9.27 15.46
C GLU A 176 10.78 -9.98 15.58
N SER A 177 10.75 -11.24 16.00
CA SER A 177 9.57 -11.81 16.68
C SER A 177 9.12 -10.89 17.84
N LEU A 178 10.10 -10.38 18.60
CA LEU A 178 9.99 -9.56 19.80
C LEU A 178 9.14 -8.27 19.73
N LEU A 179 8.74 -7.77 18.55
CA LEU A 179 7.88 -6.58 18.43
C LEU A 179 6.42 -6.90 18.10
N LEU A 180 6.15 -7.95 17.34
CA LEU A 180 4.77 -8.46 17.17
C LEU A 180 4.38 -9.30 18.37
N ASP A 181 5.28 -10.17 18.85
CA ASP A 181 5.00 -11.06 19.97
C ASP A 181 4.76 -10.28 21.25
N LYS A 182 5.52 -9.23 21.57
CA LYS A 182 5.20 -8.36 22.71
C LYS A 182 3.84 -7.68 22.59
N TYR A 183 3.42 -7.30 21.38
CA TYR A 183 2.11 -6.70 21.16
C TYR A 183 0.98 -7.71 21.36
N PHE A 184 1.17 -8.96 20.93
CA PHE A 184 0.24 -10.07 21.19
C PHE A 184 0.26 -10.53 22.66
N GLU A 185 1.42 -10.64 23.30
CA GLU A 185 1.59 -10.97 24.72
C GLU A 185 0.89 -9.94 25.62
N GLN A 186 0.98 -8.64 25.31
CA GLN A 186 0.25 -7.61 26.04
C GLN A 186 -1.28 -7.79 25.91
N LEU A 187 -1.79 -8.02 24.69
CA LEU A 187 -3.22 -8.28 24.46
C LEU A 187 -3.72 -9.51 25.24
N PHE A 188 -3.01 -10.63 25.20
CA PHE A 188 -3.39 -11.84 25.93
C PHE A 188 -3.22 -11.72 27.47
N SER A 189 -2.32 -10.85 27.93
CA SER A 189 -2.13 -10.55 29.37
C SER A 189 -3.27 -9.71 29.95
N GLU A 190 -3.87 -8.82 29.16
CA GLU A 190 -4.99 -7.99 29.60
C GLU A 190 -6.30 -8.81 29.68
N GLU A 191 -6.55 -9.74 28.74
CA GLU A 191 -7.72 -10.64 28.82
C GLU A 191 -7.72 -11.53 30.07
N GLN A 192 -6.58 -12.09 30.49
CA GLN A 192 -6.52 -12.98 31.67
C GLN A 192 -6.83 -12.27 33.00
N ASN A 193 -6.63 -10.95 33.08
CA ASN A 193 -7.03 -10.17 34.25
C ASN A 193 -8.53 -9.84 34.29
N SER A 194 -9.22 -9.90 33.13
CA SER A 194 -10.67 -9.67 33.05
C SER A 194 -11.50 -10.83 33.62
N TRP A 195 -10.99 -12.07 33.53
CA TRP A 195 -11.69 -13.28 33.99
C TRP A 195 -11.48 -13.64 35.47
N ASN A 196 -10.61 -12.94 36.19
CA ASN A 196 -10.27 -13.22 37.60
C ASN A 196 -10.97 -12.30 38.63
N ILE A 197 -12.08 -11.64 38.25
CA ILE A 197 -12.94 -10.89 39.18
C ILE A 197 -14.38 -11.44 39.14
N ARG A 198 -14.58 -12.61 39.78
CA ARG A 198 -15.89 -13.11 40.23
C ARG A 198 -15.74 -14.20 41.29
#